data_AF-A0A5M3MVY4-F1
#
_entry.id   AF-A0A5M3MVY4-F1
#
_cell.length_a   1.000
_cell.length_b   1.000
_cell.length_c   1.000
_cell.angle_alpha   90.00
_cell.angle_beta   90.00
_cell.angle_gamma   90.00
#
_symmetry.space_group_name_H-M   'P 1'
#
loop_
_entity.id
_entity.type
_entity.pdbx_description
1 polymer ?
#
loop_
_entity_poly.entity_id
_entity_poly.type
_entity_poly.pdbx_seq_one_letter_code
_entity_poly.pdbx_strand_id
1 'polypeptide(L)'
;MSTHTPDEYQGATPPRISIVYLCLQTGLYAFALALTAFRLWIRRGRYWWEDILALVAGVFCVLCNVSLWLMYFPDVGGLPPMTQVFVLASVADGRPVINRAFQWLAMVTFANAVWLARTSILVSIMRVSTSPRFSLIIHASLVLFVLLWAVEFSSKMWLCGRNLTYACQTSLVYEDIIISLDVASTFILVALPLFMLWNVKLARMPKTLILLVFGVGVVNAAASYVHAVFLAPQTPLTGITGNIQCAVDLIVCNLLVTVTFGYRVLRTRRRRNKNRSTTTDTGDITTSTDDISGLGAATRYTNNVVEGRYVLTTVELELDSAGFDHHSGSERGRESGLGYGIERSADS
;
A
#
# COMPACT_ATOMS: atom_id res chain seq x y z
N MET A 1 30.60 3.93 -33.21
CA MET A 1 29.68 4.70 -32.37
C MET A 1 28.96 5.65 -33.32
N SER A 2 27.86 5.21 -33.93
CA SER A 2 27.12 6.03 -34.90
C SER A 2 26.39 7.13 -34.16
N THR A 3 26.74 8.38 -34.45
CA THR A 3 25.99 9.56 -34.07
C THR A 3 24.68 9.58 -34.85
N HIS A 4 23.65 8.93 -34.30
CA HIS A 4 22.27 9.14 -34.75
C HIS A 4 21.89 10.58 -34.43
N THR A 5 21.61 11.36 -35.47
CA THR A 5 21.10 12.73 -35.34
C THR A 5 19.72 12.70 -34.70
N PRO A 6 19.48 13.44 -33.60
CA PRO A 6 18.25 13.38 -32.80
C PRO A 6 16.98 13.89 -33.51
N ASP A 7 17.08 14.42 -34.72
CA ASP A 7 15.97 15.11 -35.39
C ASP A 7 15.00 14.16 -36.13
N GLU A 8 15.38 12.89 -36.38
CA GLU A 8 14.56 11.97 -37.19
C GLU A 8 13.36 11.36 -36.43
N TYR A 9 13.31 11.48 -35.10
CA TYR A 9 12.22 10.92 -34.28
C TYR A 9 11.01 11.85 -34.09
N GLN A 10 11.07 13.11 -34.51
CA GLN A 10 10.01 14.10 -34.20
C GLN A 10 8.77 14.02 -35.11
N GLY A 11 8.77 13.21 -36.17
CA GLY A 11 7.70 13.17 -37.17
C GLY A 11 6.73 11.99 -37.10
N ALA A 12 6.99 10.98 -36.27
CA ALA A 12 6.17 9.78 -36.25
C ALA A 12 4.84 10.05 -35.52
N THR A 13 3.74 10.06 -36.27
CA THR A 13 2.38 10.05 -35.69
C THR A 13 2.26 8.86 -34.73
N PRO A 14 1.74 9.04 -33.49
CA PRO A 14 1.56 7.94 -32.57
C PRO A 14 0.70 6.86 -33.23
N PRO A 15 1.03 5.57 -33.07
CA PRO A 15 0.22 4.52 -33.66
C PRO A 15 -1.19 4.58 -33.09
N ARG A 16 -2.16 4.22 -33.93
CA ARG A 16 -3.56 4.14 -33.52
C ARG A 16 -3.71 3.05 -32.46
N ILE A 17 -3.90 3.46 -31.21
CA ILE A 17 -4.27 2.53 -30.14
C ILE A 17 -5.69 2.04 -30.43
N SER A 18 -5.87 0.72 -30.39
CA SER A 18 -7.19 0.12 -30.57
C SER A 18 -8.14 0.54 -29.45
N ILE A 19 -9.37 0.91 -29.77
CA ILE A 19 -10.41 1.20 -28.77
C ILE A 19 -10.63 0.03 -27.80
N VAL A 20 -10.42 -1.21 -28.27
CA VAL A 20 -10.48 -2.42 -27.46
C VAL A 20 -9.50 -2.35 -26.29
N TYR A 21 -8.31 -1.80 -26.51
CA TYR A 21 -7.29 -1.64 -25.49
C TYR A 21 -7.73 -0.62 -24.43
N LEU A 22 -8.24 0.54 -24.83
CA LEU A 22 -8.74 1.56 -23.89
C LEU A 22 -9.88 1.01 -23.02
N CYS A 23 -10.78 0.23 -23.61
CA CYS A 23 -11.84 -0.46 -22.88
C CYS A 23 -11.30 -1.50 -21.89
N LEU A 24 -10.37 -2.35 -22.33
CA LEU A 24 -9.74 -3.36 -21.47
C LEU A 24 -9.02 -2.71 -20.30
N GLN A 25 -8.21 -1.68 -20.57
CA GLN A 25 -7.52 -0.91 -19.56
C GLN A 25 -8.53 -0.33 -18.56
N THR A 26 -9.54 0.41 -19.03
CA THR A 26 -10.55 1.01 -18.15
C THR A 26 -11.25 -0.05 -17.29
N GLY A 27 -11.50 -1.24 -17.83
CA GLY A 27 -12.01 -2.39 -17.08
C GLY A 27 -11.08 -2.83 -15.94
N LEU A 28 -9.77 -2.89 -16.17
CA LEU A 28 -8.78 -3.20 -15.14
C LEU A 28 -8.76 -2.13 -14.03
N TYR A 29 -8.83 -0.84 -14.40
CA TYR A 29 -8.92 0.25 -13.42
C TYR A 29 -10.21 0.18 -12.60
N ALA A 30 -11.35 -0.05 -13.26
CA ALA A 30 -12.64 -0.21 -12.58
C ALA A 30 -12.62 -1.39 -11.60
N PHE A 31 -12.03 -2.52 -12.01
CA PHE A 31 -11.85 -3.68 -11.12
C PHE A 31 -10.94 -3.34 -9.93
N ALA A 32 -9.82 -2.66 -10.15
CA ALA A 32 -8.92 -2.22 -9.09
C ALA A 32 -9.62 -1.30 -8.08
N LEU A 33 -10.42 -0.33 -8.57
CA LEU A 33 -11.19 0.59 -7.73
C LEU A 33 -12.31 -0.13 -6.96
N ALA A 34 -12.97 -1.11 -7.57
CA ALA A 34 -13.95 -1.95 -6.88
C ALA A 34 -13.29 -2.72 -5.73
N LEU A 35 -12.07 -3.25 -5.93
CA LEU A 35 -11.29 -3.88 -4.87
C LEU A 35 -10.87 -2.88 -3.78
N THR A 36 -10.49 -1.65 -4.12
CA THR A 36 -10.21 -0.58 -3.14
C THR A 36 -11.47 -0.27 -2.32
N ALA A 37 -12.62 -0.10 -2.97
CA ALA A 37 -13.89 0.16 -2.30
C ALA A 37 -14.29 -1.00 -1.39
N PHE A 38 -14.12 -2.25 -1.86
CA PHE A 38 -14.37 -3.45 -1.07
C PHE A 38 -13.46 -3.53 0.16
N ARG A 39 -12.17 -3.23 0.00
CA ARG A 39 -11.20 -3.14 1.09
C ARG A 39 -11.63 -2.12 2.14
N LEU A 40 -12.06 -0.93 1.72
CA LEU A 40 -12.55 0.12 2.62
C LEU A 40 -13.87 -0.28 3.31
N TRP A 41 -14.76 -0.95 2.58
CA TRP A 41 -16.02 -1.46 3.12
C TRP A 41 -15.82 -2.47 4.24
N ILE A 42 -14.94 -3.47 4.03
CA ILE A 42 -14.61 -4.48 5.05
C ILE A 42 -14.12 -3.82 6.35
N ARG A 43 -13.45 -2.67 6.24
CA ARG A 43 -12.79 -1.98 7.35
C ARG A 43 -13.57 -0.77 7.86
N ARG A 44 -14.85 -0.67 7.51
CA ARG A 44 -15.74 0.42 7.95
C ARG A 44 -15.68 0.54 9.47
N GLY A 45 -15.17 1.68 9.97
CA GLY A 45 -15.07 2.00 11.39
C GLY A 45 -13.65 2.03 11.98
N ARG A 46 -12.61 1.56 11.27
CA ARG A 46 -11.19 1.74 11.70
C ARG A 46 -10.28 1.87 10.48
N TYR A 47 -10.22 3.05 9.87
CA TYR A 47 -9.30 3.33 8.77
C TYR A 47 -7.87 3.41 9.30
N TRP A 48 -6.96 2.71 8.64
CA TRP A 48 -5.53 2.77 8.93
C TRP A 48 -4.79 3.53 7.83
N TRP A 49 -3.56 3.98 8.11
CA TRP A 49 -2.71 4.65 7.11
C TRP A 49 -2.57 3.87 5.80
N GLU A 50 -2.50 2.53 5.87
CA GLU A 50 -2.49 1.66 4.68
C GLU A 50 -3.73 1.85 3.78
N ASP A 51 -4.92 2.08 4.35
CA ASP A 51 -6.16 2.25 3.59
C ASP A 51 -6.23 3.63 2.94
N ILE A 52 -5.71 4.65 3.63
CA ILE A 52 -5.59 6.01 3.08
C ILE A 52 -4.63 5.98 1.89
N LEU A 53 -3.46 5.35 2.03
CA LEU A 53 -2.49 5.24 0.95
C LEU A 53 -3.07 4.52 -0.29
N ALA A 54 -3.82 3.44 -0.08
CA ALA A 54 -4.48 2.72 -1.18
C ALA A 54 -5.60 3.54 -1.85
N LEU A 55 -6.36 4.31 -1.07
CA LEU A 55 -7.37 5.22 -1.61
C LEU A 55 -6.72 6.33 -2.45
N VAL A 56 -5.66 6.97 -1.93
CA VAL A 56 -4.93 8.02 -2.65
C VAL A 56 -4.29 7.45 -3.92
N ALA A 57 -3.71 6.24 -3.87
CA ALA A 57 -3.24 5.53 -5.07
C ALA A 57 -4.39 5.32 -6.08
N GLY A 58 -5.57 4.93 -5.61
CA GLY A 58 -6.77 4.81 -6.44
C GLY A 58 -7.19 6.13 -7.12
N VAL A 59 -7.09 7.25 -6.42
CA VAL A 59 -7.34 8.58 -7.00
C VAL A 59 -6.33 8.90 -8.10
N PHE A 60 -5.04 8.67 -7.85
CA PHE A 60 -4.01 8.86 -8.88
C PHE A 60 -4.21 7.93 -10.09
N CYS A 61 -4.65 6.69 -9.87
CA CYS A 61 -5.04 5.78 -10.95
C CYS A 61 -6.18 6.35 -11.80
N VAL A 62 -7.23 6.93 -11.18
CA VAL A 62 -8.32 7.58 -11.91
C VAL A 62 -7.80 8.75 -12.74
N LEU A 63 -6.95 9.60 -12.15
CA LEU A 63 -6.35 10.74 -12.86
C LEU A 63 -5.49 10.28 -14.04
N CYS A 64 -4.73 9.20 -13.87
CA CYS A 64 -3.92 8.60 -14.94
C CYS A 64 -4.83 8.10 -16.09
N ASN A 65 -5.90 7.37 -15.77
CA ASN A 65 -6.85 6.87 -16.76
C ASN A 65 -7.55 8.01 -17.50
N VAL A 66 -8.02 9.05 -16.79
CA VAL A 66 -8.63 10.24 -17.40
C VAL A 66 -7.64 10.95 -18.32
N SER A 67 -6.38 11.12 -17.89
CA SER A 67 -5.33 11.73 -18.71
C SER A 67 -5.09 10.94 -20.01
N LEU A 68 -5.11 9.60 -19.93
CA LEU A 68 -4.97 8.75 -21.10
C LEU A 68 -6.17 8.91 -22.05
N TRP A 69 -7.40 8.85 -21.54
CA TRP A 69 -8.59 9.07 -22.36
C TRP A 69 -8.55 10.41 -23.09
N LEU A 70 -8.20 11.48 -22.39
CA LEU A 70 -8.09 12.82 -22.98
C LEU A 70 -6.99 12.91 -24.05
N MET A 71 -5.91 12.13 -23.94
CA MET A 71 -4.85 12.07 -24.95
C MET A 71 -5.29 11.32 -26.23
N TYR A 72 -6.14 10.29 -26.13
CA TYR A 72 -6.49 9.41 -27.26
C TYR A 72 -7.90 9.60 -27.83
N PHE A 73 -8.74 10.46 -27.25
CA PHE A 73 -10.09 10.75 -27.77
C PHE A 73 -10.23 11.72 -28.97
N PRO A 74 -9.20 12.38 -29.56
CA PRO A 74 -9.46 13.51 -30.47
C PRO A 74 -10.04 13.17 -31.85
N ASP A 75 -10.15 11.89 -32.27
CA ASP A 75 -10.54 11.53 -33.65
C ASP A 75 -11.91 10.83 -33.80
N VAL A 76 -12.77 10.84 -32.79
CA VAL A 76 -14.17 10.42 -32.99
C VAL A 76 -14.97 11.58 -33.59
N GLY A 77 -14.79 11.78 -34.91
CA GLY A 77 -15.50 12.74 -35.76
C GLY A 77 -17.01 12.53 -35.90
N GLY A 78 -17.69 12.05 -34.85
CA GLY A 78 -19.12 11.77 -34.82
C GLY A 78 -19.81 12.03 -33.48
N LEU A 79 -19.14 12.64 -32.49
CA LEU A 79 -19.82 13.04 -31.24
C LEU A 79 -20.69 14.31 -31.43
N PRO A 80 -21.82 14.41 -30.72
CA PRO A 80 -22.74 15.54 -30.81
C PRO A 80 -22.08 16.88 -30.41
N PRO A 81 -22.53 18.00 -31.00
CA PRO A 81 -21.86 19.31 -30.96
C PRO A 81 -21.65 19.91 -29.55
N MET A 82 -22.34 19.42 -28.52
CA MET A 82 -22.24 19.99 -27.18
C MET A 82 -20.95 19.61 -26.45
N THR A 83 -20.38 18.43 -26.71
CA THR A 83 -19.07 18.01 -26.14
C THR A 83 -17.89 18.58 -26.92
N GLN A 84 -18.13 19.06 -28.15
CA GLN A 84 -17.10 19.69 -28.97
C GLN A 84 -16.70 21.07 -28.47
N VAL A 85 -17.56 21.84 -27.79
CA VAL A 85 -17.25 23.22 -27.40
C VAL A 85 -16.09 23.30 -26.38
N PHE A 86 -16.02 22.37 -25.43
CA PHE A 86 -14.94 22.37 -24.43
C PHE A 86 -13.61 21.87 -25.01
N VAL A 87 -13.64 20.92 -25.96
CA VAL A 87 -12.44 20.37 -26.59
C VAL A 87 -11.95 21.26 -27.74
N LEU A 88 -12.84 21.79 -28.59
CA LEU A 88 -12.49 22.66 -29.72
C LEU A 88 -11.99 24.03 -29.28
N ALA A 89 -12.47 24.61 -28.18
CA ALA A 89 -11.92 25.88 -27.68
C ALA A 89 -10.42 25.76 -27.31
N SER A 90 -9.97 24.55 -27.00
CA SER A 90 -8.58 24.25 -26.69
C SER A 90 -7.78 23.81 -27.93
N VAL A 91 -8.44 23.22 -28.94
CA VAL A 91 -7.83 22.72 -30.19
C VAL A 91 -7.75 23.78 -31.29
N ALA A 92 -8.62 24.80 -31.29
CA ALA A 92 -8.72 25.81 -32.35
C ALA A 92 -7.43 26.65 -32.54
N ASP A 93 -6.55 26.69 -31.54
CA ASP A 93 -5.26 27.38 -31.63
C ASP A 93 -4.13 26.52 -32.24
N GLY A 94 -4.39 25.26 -32.62
CA GLY A 94 -3.43 24.40 -33.32
C GLY A 94 -2.13 24.12 -32.54
N ARG A 95 -2.07 24.45 -31.24
CA ARG A 95 -0.85 24.28 -30.45
C ARG A 95 -0.82 22.91 -29.76
N PRO A 96 0.27 22.12 -29.89
CA PRO A 96 0.44 20.80 -29.27
C PRO A 96 0.58 20.84 -27.72
N VAL A 97 0.11 21.89 -27.04
CA VAL A 97 0.35 22.15 -25.62
C VAL A 97 -0.54 21.29 -24.72
N ILE A 98 -1.78 21.00 -25.13
CA ILE A 98 -2.75 20.27 -24.30
C ILE A 98 -2.35 18.80 -24.13
N ASN A 99 -1.88 18.15 -25.20
CA ASN A 99 -1.38 16.78 -25.13
C ASN A 99 -0.18 16.65 -24.17
N ARG A 100 0.64 17.71 -24.06
CA ARG A 100 1.82 17.71 -23.18
C ARG A 100 1.45 17.81 -21.71
N ALA A 101 0.46 18.63 -21.37
CA ALA A 101 -0.03 18.74 -20.00
C ALA A 101 -0.62 17.41 -19.50
N PHE A 102 -1.40 16.72 -20.35
CA PHE A 102 -1.95 15.40 -20.01
C PHE A 102 -0.88 14.31 -19.97
N GLN A 103 0.11 14.34 -20.85
CA GLN A 103 1.25 13.43 -20.79
C GLN A 103 2.03 13.61 -19.47
N TRP A 104 2.31 14.86 -19.10
CA TRP A 104 2.96 15.19 -17.82
C TRP A 104 2.12 14.70 -16.62
N LEU A 105 0.83 15.01 -16.62
CA LEU A 105 -0.09 14.58 -15.57
C LEU A 105 -0.14 13.05 -15.48
N ALA A 106 -0.21 12.34 -16.61
CA ALA A 106 -0.18 10.88 -16.67
C ALA A 106 1.12 10.31 -16.06
N MET A 107 2.28 10.87 -16.40
CA MET A 107 3.57 10.42 -15.85
C MET A 107 3.68 10.64 -14.33
N VAL A 108 3.25 11.81 -13.84
CA VAL A 108 3.29 12.16 -12.41
C VAL A 108 2.30 11.31 -11.63
N THR A 109 1.07 11.18 -12.11
CA THR A 109 0.02 10.39 -11.44
C THR A 109 0.35 8.90 -11.44
N PHE A 110 0.91 8.37 -12.54
CA PHE A 110 1.42 6.99 -12.62
C PHE A 110 2.45 6.70 -11.53
N ALA A 111 3.50 7.52 -11.43
CA ALA A 111 4.56 7.34 -10.44
C ALA A 111 3.98 7.33 -9.02
N ASN A 112 3.13 8.31 -8.69
CA ASN A 112 2.52 8.39 -7.37
C ASN A 112 1.60 7.19 -7.08
N ALA A 113 0.81 6.74 -8.05
CA ALA A 113 -0.05 5.58 -7.87
C ALA A 113 0.75 4.31 -7.54
N VAL A 114 1.82 4.02 -8.30
CA VAL A 114 2.69 2.85 -8.09
C VAL A 114 3.36 2.91 -6.71
N TRP A 115 3.99 4.04 -6.37
CA TRP A 115 4.70 4.19 -5.09
C TRP A 115 3.77 4.13 -3.88
N LEU A 116 2.59 4.75 -3.95
CA LEU A 116 1.61 4.69 -2.87
C LEU A 116 1.01 3.29 -2.72
N ALA A 117 0.74 2.57 -3.82
CA ALA A 117 0.28 1.19 -3.78
C ALA A 117 1.30 0.27 -3.10
N ARG A 118 2.58 0.40 -3.47
CA ARG A 118 3.69 -0.34 -2.87
C ARG A 118 3.93 0.02 -1.41
N THR A 119 3.84 1.30 -1.06
CA THR A 119 3.93 1.76 0.33
C THR A 119 2.77 1.22 1.15
N SER A 120 1.54 1.16 0.62
CA SER A 120 0.42 0.49 1.30
C SER A 120 0.71 -0.99 1.55
N ILE A 121 1.33 -1.71 0.61
CA ILE A 121 1.72 -3.12 0.82
C ILE A 121 2.73 -3.22 1.97
N LEU A 122 3.75 -2.35 1.98
CA LEU A 122 4.79 -2.34 3.00
C LEU A 122 4.22 -2.06 4.40
N VAL A 123 3.32 -1.09 4.53
CA VAL A 123 2.63 -0.79 5.80
C VAL A 123 1.73 -1.96 6.22
N SER A 124 1.09 -2.66 5.28
CA SER A 124 0.35 -3.89 5.58
C SER A 124 1.24 -5.01 6.14
N ILE A 125 2.45 -5.17 5.59
CA ILE A 125 3.44 -6.14 6.10
C ILE A 125 3.90 -5.75 7.51
N MET A 126 4.19 -4.46 7.72
CA MET A 126 4.60 -3.91 9.02
C MET A 126 3.62 -4.31 10.14
N ARG A 127 2.33 -4.18 9.86
CA ARG A 127 1.26 -4.52 10.83
C ARG A 127 1.21 -6.01 11.18
N VAL A 128 1.59 -6.88 10.27
CA VAL A 128 1.58 -8.34 10.51
C VAL A 128 2.82 -8.76 11.30
N SER A 129 3.91 -8.00 11.21
CA SER A 129 5.14 -8.25 11.96
C SER A 129 5.01 -7.82 13.42
N THR A 130 4.98 -8.78 14.34
CA THR A 130 4.90 -8.50 15.79
C THR A 130 6.25 -8.48 16.50
N SER A 131 7.35 -8.74 15.80
CA SER A 131 8.67 -8.88 16.44
C SER A 131 9.48 -7.57 16.36
N PRO A 132 10.09 -7.13 17.48
CA PRO A 132 10.73 -5.81 17.57
C PRO A 132 11.93 -5.66 16.62
N ARG A 133 12.69 -6.74 16.37
CA ARG A 133 13.83 -6.72 15.44
C ARG A 133 13.37 -6.50 14.00
N PHE A 134 12.27 -7.12 13.60
CA PHE A 134 11.72 -6.94 12.24
C PHE A 134 11.04 -5.59 12.10
N SER A 135 10.48 -5.04 13.17
CA SER A 135 9.92 -3.68 13.16
C SER A 135 10.98 -2.67 12.72
N LEU A 136 12.20 -2.73 13.27
CA LEU A 136 13.30 -1.85 12.87
C LEU A 136 13.62 -1.95 11.36
N ILE A 137 13.73 -3.17 10.83
CA ILE A 137 14.05 -3.40 9.41
C ILE A 137 12.92 -2.85 8.51
N ILE A 138 11.66 -3.04 8.90
CA ILE A 138 10.52 -2.54 8.13
C ILE A 138 10.43 -1.02 8.18
N HIS A 139 10.70 -0.38 9.33
CA HIS A 139 10.78 1.08 9.43
C HIS A 139 11.93 1.64 8.58
N ALA A 140 13.11 1.02 8.63
CA ALA A 140 14.22 1.40 7.76
C ALA A 140 13.87 1.26 6.28
N SER A 141 13.15 0.18 5.92
CA SER A 141 12.67 -0.03 4.54
C SER A 141 11.62 1.00 4.13
N LEU A 142 10.76 1.45 5.05
CA LEU A 142 9.76 2.49 4.81
C LEU A 142 10.44 3.84 4.56
N VAL A 143 11.43 4.20 5.37
CA VAL A 143 12.23 5.42 5.16
C VAL A 143 12.95 5.36 3.81
N LEU A 144 13.57 4.23 3.48
CA LEU A 144 14.19 4.02 2.17
C LEU A 144 13.17 4.18 1.04
N PHE A 145 11.97 3.61 1.17
CA PHE A 145 10.89 3.75 0.19
C PHE A 145 10.50 5.21 -0.05
N VAL A 146 10.36 6.00 1.01
CA VAL A 146 10.04 7.44 0.91
C VAL A 146 11.19 8.20 0.23
N LEU A 147 12.44 7.86 0.52
CA LEU A 147 13.61 8.48 -0.13
C LEU A 147 13.66 8.14 -1.64
N LEU A 148 13.46 6.88 -2.01
CA LEU A 148 13.45 6.46 -3.41
C LEU A 148 12.30 7.12 -4.18
N TRP A 149 11.11 7.20 -3.57
CA TRP A 149 9.97 7.95 -4.13
C TRP A 149 10.31 9.44 -4.31
N ALA A 150 10.89 10.09 -3.29
CA ALA A 150 11.22 11.50 -3.36
C ALA A 150 12.25 11.79 -4.47
N VAL A 151 13.25 10.93 -4.65
CA VAL A 151 14.23 11.02 -5.74
C VAL A 151 13.55 10.86 -7.11
N GLU A 152 12.72 9.83 -7.27
CA GLU A 152 12.00 9.60 -8.54
C GLU A 152 11.05 10.76 -8.86
N PHE A 153 10.24 11.18 -7.89
CA PHE A 153 9.28 12.27 -8.05
C PHE A 153 9.99 13.60 -8.35
N SER A 154 11.00 13.96 -7.56
CA SER A 154 11.74 15.22 -7.75
C SER A 154 12.43 15.27 -9.10
N SER A 155 12.98 14.14 -9.55
CA SER A 155 13.66 14.08 -10.82
C SER A 155 12.70 14.23 -12.01
N LYS A 156 11.48 13.66 -11.93
CA LYS A 156 10.42 13.88 -12.93
C LYS A 156 9.95 15.33 -12.94
N MET A 157 9.75 15.91 -11.77
CA MET A 157 9.35 17.32 -11.62
C MET A 157 10.42 18.26 -12.16
N TRP A 158 11.70 17.97 -11.93
CA TRP A 158 12.81 18.76 -12.44
C TRP A 158 12.92 18.71 -13.96
N LEU A 159 12.85 17.49 -14.53
CA LEU A 159 12.97 17.28 -15.96
C LEU A 159 11.83 17.97 -16.74
N CYS A 160 10.60 17.84 -16.24
CA CYS A 160 9.44 18.43 -16.87
C CYS A 160 9.22 19.92 -16.54
N GLY A 161 9.71 20.39 -15.39
CA GLY A 161 9.52 21.77 -14.94
C GLY A 161 10.40 22.78 -15.66
N ARG A 162 11.58 22.38 -16.14
CA ARG A 162 12.51 23.31 -16.81
C ARG A 162 12.01 23.81 -18.16
N ASN A 163 11.29 22.98 -18.92
CA ASN A 163 10.85 23.32 -20.27
C ASN A 163 9.48 22.72 -20.55
N LEU A 164 8.41 23.41 -20.15
CA LEU A 164 7.03 23.02 -20.51
C LEU A 164 6.78 23.05 -22.05
N THR A 165 7.71 23.66 -22.79
CA THR A 165 7.71 23.83 -24.25
C THR A 165 8.27 22.65 -25.04
N TYR A 166 9.00 21.72 -24.43
CA TYR A 166 9.43 20.48 -25.08
C TYR A 166 8.71 19.30 -24.42
N ALA A 167 8.37 18.26 -25.19
CA ALA A 167 7.91 17.00 -24.58
C ALA A 167 8.95 16.58 -23.53
N CYS A 168 8.54 16.05 -22.37
CA CYS A 168 9.50 15.57 -21.36
C CYS A 168 10.29 14.41 -21.94
N GLN A 169 11.35 14.73 -22.67
CA GLN A 169 12.19 13.77 -23.33
C GLN A 169 13.21 13.35 -22.28
N THR A 170 13.00 12.14 -21.77
CA THR A 170 13.91 11.49 -20.86
C THR A 170 15.17 11.08 -21.62
N SER A 171 16.33 11.28 -21.00
CA SER A 171 17.57 10.70 -21.51
C SER A 171 17.60 9.21 -21.17
N LEU A 172 18.26 8.40 -21.99
CA LEU A 172 18.41 6.96 -21.73
C LEU A 172 18.98 6.67 -20.33
N VAL A 173 19.97 7.47 -19.90
CA VAL A 173 20.58 7.36 -18.56
C VAL A 173 19.54 7.56 -17.45
N TYR A 174 18.60 8.47 -17.66
CA TYR A 174 17.56 8.77 -16.68
C TYR A 174 16.53 7.64 -16.58
N GLU A 175 16.18 7.03 -17.71
CA GLU A 175 15.31 5.85 -17.75
C GLU A 175 15.93 4.67 -17.02
N ASP A 176 17.22 4.41 -17.23
CA ASP A 176 17.95 3.35 -16.55
C ASP A 176 17.93 3.53 -15.02
N ILE A 177 18.07 4.77 -14.55
CA ILE A 177 17.99 5.10 -13.11
C ILE A 177 16.57 4.83 -12.57
N ILE A 178 15.53 5.28 -13.26
CA ILE A 178 14.14 5.03 -12.82
C ILE A 178 13.85 3.53 -12.77
N ILE A 179 14.21 2.80 -13.82
CA ILE A 179 14.01 1.34 -13.88
C ILE A 179 14.74 0.68 -12.71
N SER A 180 15.96 1.14 -12.40
CA SER A 180 16.73 0.61 -11.27
C SER A 180 16.05 0.89 -9.92
N LEU A 181 15.47 2.08 -9.73
CA LEU A 181 14.70 2.42 -8.52
C LEU A 181 13.43 1.56 -8.40
N ASP A 182 12.74 1.35 -9.52
CA ASP A 182 11.52 0.54 -9.60
C ASP A 182 11.80 -0.93 -9.24
N VAL A 183 12.85 -1.50 -9.83
CA VAL A 183 13.34 -2.86 -9.54
C VAL A 183 13.81 -2.98 -8.10
N ALA A 184 14.58 -2.01 -7.58
CA ALA A 184 15.06 -2.03 -6.20
C ALA A 184 13.89 -2.00 -5.20
N SER A 185 12.88 -1.16 -5.43
CA SER A 185 11.70 -1.08 -4.57
C SER A 185 10.91 -2.40 -4.56
N THR A 186 10.78 -3.04 -5.72
CA THR A 186 10.09 -4.33 -5.85
C THR A 186 10.89 -5.46 -5.21
N PHE A 187 12.22 -5.44 -5.34
CA PHE A 187 13.10 -6.38 -4.67
C PHE A 187 12.97 -6.29 -3.15
N ILE A 188 12.92 -5.08 -2.59
CA ILE A 188 12.72 -4.87 -1.14
C ILE A 188 11.38 -5.50 -0.69
N LEU A 189 10.29 -5.28 -1.45
CA LEU A 189 8.97 -5.85 -1.12
C LEU A 189 8.95 -7.39 -1.15
N VAL A 190 9.74 -8.02 -2.01
CA VAL A 190 9.87 -9.48 -2.10
C VAL A 190 10.83 -10.03 -1.04
N ALA A 191 11.95 -9.35 -0.81
CA ALA A 191 12.99 -9.78 0.11
C ALA A 191 12.54 -9.71 1.58
N LEU A 192 11.77 -8.69 1.97
CA LEU A 192 11.26 -8.53 3.33
C LEU A 192 10.48 -9.76 3.85
N PRO A 193 9.40 -10.22 3.20
CA PRO A 193 8.66 -11.39 3.65
C PRO A 193 9.49 -12.69 3.60
N LEU A 194 10.43 -12.82 2.65
CA LEU A 194 11.36 -13.96 2.59
C LEU A 194 12.32 -13.98 3.78
N PHE A 195 12.90 -12.83 4.12
CA PHE A 195 13.78 -12.70 5.27
C PHE A 195 13.04 -12.98 6.59
N MET A 196 11.78 -12.55 6.67
CA MET A 196 10.89 -12.91 7.78
C MET A 196 10.60 -14.41 7.84
N LEU A 197 10.53 -15.10 6.70
CA LEU A 197 10.30 -16.55 6.66
C LEU A 197 11.52 -17.35 7.13
N TRP A 198 12.72 -16.91 6.74
CA TRP A 198 13.96 -17.66 6.99
C TRP A 198 14.30 -17.74 8.48
N ASN A 199 14.05 -16.66 9.21
CA ASN A 199 14.53 -16.51 10.59
C ASN A 199 13.57 -17.03 11.66
N VAL A 200 12.39 -17.56 11.29
CA VAL A 200 11.42 -17.97 12.31
C VAL A 200 10.89 -19.38 12.07
N LYS A 201 11.06 -20.25 13.07
CA LYS A 201 10.45 -21.59 13.18
C LYS A 201 8.94 -21.47 13.44
N LEU A 202 8.24 -20.83 12.51
CA LEU A 202 6.85 -20.41 12.69
C LEU A 202 5.88 -21.55 12.38
N ALA A 203 4.81 -21.63 13.17
CA ALA A 203 3.69 -22.57 12.99
C ALA A 203 3.10 -22.45 11.57
N ARG A 204 2.35 -23.48 11.11
CA ARG A 204 1.87 -23.59 9.71
C ARG A 204 1.05 -22.40 9.18
N MET A 205 0.39 -21.63 10.05
CA MET A 205 -0.53 -20.54 9.67
C MET A 205 0.11 -19.31 9.03
N PRO A 206 1.16 -18.70 9.61
CA PRO A 206 1.86 -17.57 8.98
C PRO A 206 2.52 -17.92 7.65
N LYS A 207 2.80 -19.20 7.36
CA LYS A 207 3.43 -19.62 6.09
C LYS A 207 2.57 -19.28 4.86
N THR A 208 1.24 -19.47 4.94
CA THR A 208 0.35 -19.17 3.81
C THR A 208 0.28 -17.67 3.53
N LEU A 209 0.26 -16.83 4.57
CA LEU A 209 0.23 -15.37 4.40
C LEU A 209 1.53 -14.87 3.76
N ILE A 210 2.66 -15.37 4.22
CA ILE A 210 3.98 -15.01 3.67
C ILE A 210 4.10 -15.46 2.22
N LEU A 211 3.64 -16.68 1.89
CA LEU A 211 3.62 -17.18 0.51
C LEU A 211 2.75 -16.30 -0.40
N LEU A 212 1.63 -15.80 0.11
CA LEU A 212 0.77 -14.88 -0.64
C LEU A 212 1.47 -13.55 -0.90
N VAL A 213 2.07 -12.94 0.12
CA VAL A 213 2.85 -11.69 -0.03
C VAL A 213 3.97 -11.88 -1.04
N PHE A 214 4.68 -13.00 -0.97
CA PHE A 214 5.73 -13.35 -1.92
C PHE A 214 5.18 -13.47 -3.35
N GLY A 215 4.08 -14.21 -3.56
CA GLY A 215 3.45 -14.35 -4.87
C GLY A 215 3.00 -13.01 -5.46
N VAL A 216 2.42 -12.15 -4.61
CA VAL A 216 2.05 -10.76 -4.93
C VAL A 216 3.27 -9.96 -5.38
N GLY A 217 4.39 -10.05 -4.65
CA GLY A 217 5.63 -9.36 -5.02
C GLY A 217 6.23 -9.86 -6.34
N VAL A 218 6.14 -11.16 -6.63
CA VAL A 218 6.57 -11.74 -7.93
C VAL A 218 5.73 -11.22 -9.08
N VAL A 219 4.40 -11.11 -8.91
CA VAL A 219 3.51 -10.53 -9.93
C VAL A 219 3.87 -9.07 -10.21
N ASN A 220 4.12 -8.26 -9.17
CA ASN A 220 4.56 -6.88 -9.34
C ASN A 220 5.92 -6.78 -10.02
N ALA A 221 6.86 -7.67 -9.70
CA ALA A 221 8.17 -7.73 -10.35
C ALA A 221 8.05 -8.05 -11.83
N ALA A 222 7.20 -9.02 -12.20
CA ALA A 222 6.93 -9.36 -13.59
C ALA A 222 6.30 -8.19 -14.35
N ALA A 223 5.31 -7.50 -13.76
CA ALA A 223 4.68 -6.34 -14.39
C ALA A 223 5.68 -5.19 -14.62
N SER A 224 6.51 -4.91 -13.60
CA SER A 224 7.57 -3.89 -13.65
C SER A 224 8.64 -4.22 -14.71
N TYR A 225 9.04 -5.49 -14.78
CA TYR A 225 9.99 -5.97 -15.78
C TYR A 225 9.44 -5.84 -17.21
N VAL A 226 8.18 -6.24 -17.43
CA VAL A 226 7.51 -6.07 -18.73
C VAL A 226 7.50 -4.60 -19.12
N HIS A 227 7.08 -3.69 -18.22
CA HIS A 227 7.10 -2.26 -18.52
C HIS A 227 8.50 -1.74 -18.85
N ALA A 228 9.53 -2.15 -18.11
CA ALA A 228 10.91 -1.76 -18.35
C ALA A 228 11.41 -2.18 -19.74
N VAL A 229 11.09 -3.40 -20.19
CA VAL A 229 11.44 -3.91 -21.54
C VAL A 229 10.81 -3.05 -22.64
N PHE A 230 9.58 -2.57 -22.44
CA PHE A 230 8.90 -1.70 -23.40
C PHE A 230 9.27 -0.22 -23.28
N LEU A 231 9.87 0.19 -22.16
CA LEU A 231 10.38 1.54 -21.93
C LEU A 231 11.67 1.80 -22.72
N ALA A 232 12.61 0.84 -22.74
CA ALA A 232 13.93 1.02 -23.36
C ALA A 232 13.93 1.44 -24.85
N PRO A 233 13.05 0.91 -25.74
CA PRO A 233 13.01 1.33 -27.13
C PRO A 233 12.13 2.57 -27.37
N GLN A 234 11.70 3.28 -26.32
CA GLN A 234 10.75 4.42 -26.40
C GLN A 234 9.56 4.10 -27.31
N THR A 235 9.01 2.90 -27.11
CA THR A 235 7.94 2.42 -27.98
C THR A 235 6.64 3.15 -27.64
N PRO A 236 5.73 3.29 -28.60
CA PRO A 236 4.38 3.76 -28.29
C PRO A 236 3.62 2.84 -27.31
N LEU A 237 4.13 1.63 -27.07
CA LEU A 237 3.61 0.69 -26.07
C LEU A 237 4.02 1.04 -24.63
N THR A 238 4.96 1.97 -24.42
CA THR A 238 5.39 2.38 -23.08
C THR A 238 4.25 2.93 -22.24
N GLY A 239 3.41 3.79 -22.83
CA GLY A 239 2.22 4.33 -22.15
C GLY A 239 1.23 3.21 -21.81
N ILE A 240 1.07 2.24 -22.72
CA ILE A 240 0.19 1.08 -22.54
C ILE A 240 0.64 0.23 -21.35
N THR A 241 1.90 -0.20 -21.38
CA THR A 241 2.43 -1.09 -20.33
C THR A 241 2.50 -0.42 -18.97
N GLY A 242 2.75 0.89 -18.92
CA GLY A 242 2.71 1.66 -17.67
C GLY A 242 1.32 1.68 -17.05
N ASN A 243 0.26 1.89 -17.84
CA ASN A 243 -1.10 1.84 -17.32
C ASN A 243 -1.50 0.45 -16.83
N ILE A 244 -1.09 -0.61 -17.53
CA ILE A 244 -1.31 -1.99 -17.08
C ILE A 244 -0.58 -2.23 -15.75
N GLN A 245 0.69 -1.84 -15.65
CA GLN A 245 1.47 -1.96 -14.41
C GLN A 245 0.78 -1.24 -13.25
N CYS A 246 0.32 -0.01 -13.47
CA CYS A 246 -0.39 0.78 -12.48
C CYS A 246 -1.65 0.09 -11.96
N ALA A 247 -2.46 -0.49 -12.88
CA ALA A 247 -3.65 -1.24 -12.50
C ALA A 247 -3.30 -2.52 -11.75
N VAL A 248 -2.26 -3.25 -12.19
CA VAL A 248 -1.78 -4.47 -11.52
C VAL A 248 -1.30 -4.17 -10.10
N ASP A 249 -0.48 -3.14 -9.91
CA ASP A 249 0.03 -2.75 -8.58
C ASP A 249 -1.12 -2.42 -7.62
N LEU A 250 -2.17 -1.73 -8.08
CA LEU A 250 -3.34 -1.41 -7.27
C LEU A 250 -4.20 -2.66 -6.97
N ILE A 251 -4.41 -3.54 -7.96
CA ILE A 251 -5.11 -4.82 -7.76
C ILE A 251 -4.38 -5.65 -6.72
N VAL A 252 -3.07 -5.80 -6.87
CA VAL A 252 -2.21 -6.59 -6.00
C VAL A 252 -2.19 -6.02 -4.58
N CYS A 253 -2.09 -4.69 -4.44
CA CYS A 253 -2.19 -3.99 -3.16
C CYS A 253 -3.51 -4.32 -2.42
N ASN A 254 -4.64 -4.31 -3.14
CA ASN A 254 -5.94 -4.59 -2.54
C ASN A 254 -6.20 -6.09 -2.29
N LEU A 255 -5.68 -6.97 -3.17
CA LEU A 255 -5.80 -8.42 -3.02
C LEU A 255 -5.07 -8.91 -1.78
N LEU A 256 -3.89 -8.37 -1.47
CA LEU A 256 -3.15 -8.74 -0.27
C LEU A 256 -4.01 -8.61 1.00
N VAL A 257 -4.67 -7.47 1.17
CA VAL A 257 -5.53 -7.20 2.33
C VAL A 257 -6.82 -8.03 2.27
N THR A 258 -7.42 -8.12 1.10
CA THR A 258 -8.70 -8.82 0.92
C THR A 258 -8.56 -10.32 1.19
N VAL A 259 -7.52 -10.96 0.65
CA VAL A 259 -7.31 -12.40 0.83
C VAL A 259 -6.90 -12.70 2.27
N THR A 260 -6.06 -11.87 2.90
CA THR A 260 -5.70 -12.08 4.31
C THR A 260 -6.91 -11.95 5.24
N PHE A 261 -7.84 -11.02 4.96
CA PHE A 261 -9.11 -10.93 5.67
C PHE A 261 -10.00 -12.16 5.42
N GLY A 262 -10.22 -12.52 4.15
CA GLY A 262 -11.04 -13.68 3.77
C GLY A 262 -10.54 -14.97 4.43
N TYR A 263 -9.22 -15.17 4.45
CA TYR A 263 -8.59 -16.30 5.12
C TYR A 263 -8.89 -16.33 6.63
N ARG A 264 -8.81 -15.17 7.32
CA ARG A 264 -9.14 -15.08 8.75
C ARG A 264 -10.60 -15.42 9.01
N VAL A 265 -11.53 -14.93 8.19
CA VAL A 265 -12.97 -15.19 8.34
C VAL A 265 -13.28 -16.67 8.13
N LEU A 266 -12.77 -17.28 7.05
CA LEU A 266 -12.98 -18.71 6.75
C LEU A 266 -12.42 -19.60 7.87
N ARG A 267 -11.26 -19.25 8.42
CA ARG A 267 -10.66 -19.97 9.54
C ARG A 267 -11.53 -19.90 10.80
N THR A 268 -12.05 -18.73 11.15
CA THR A 268 -12.93 -18.57 12.32
C THR A 268 -14.20 -19.41 12.18
N ARG A 269 -14.79 -19.44 10.98
CA ARG A 269 -15.94 -20.31 10.68
C ARG A 269 -15.60 -21.79 10.86
N ARG A 270 -14.45 -22.24 10.34
CA ARG A 270 -14.01 -23.65 10.48
C ARG A 270 -13.80 -24.06 11.94
N ARG A 271 -13.24 -23.16 12.76
CA ARG A 271 -13.08 -23.40 14.21
C ARG A 271 -14.44 -23.52 14.92
N ARG A 272 -15.39 -22.64 14.61
CA ARG A 272 -16.74 -22.68 15.17
C ARG A 272 -17.48 -23.97 14.81
N ASN A 273 -17.35 -24.44 13.57
CA ASN A 273 -17.97 -25.71 13.15
C ASN A 273 -17.38 -26.92 13.88
N LYS A 274 -16.05 -26.97 14.10
CA LYS A 274 -15.41 -28.06 14.84
C LYS A 274 -15.88 -28.13 16.30
N ASN A 275 -16.06 -26.98 16.95
CA ASN A 275 -16.56 -26.97 18.34
C ASN A 275 -18.02 -27.45 18.42
N ARG A 276 -18.86 -27.14 17.42
CA ARG A 276 -20.26 -27.59 17.40
C ARG A 276 -20.40 -29.11 17.22
N SER A 277 -19.51 -29.74 16.44
CA SER A 277 -19.51 -31.20 16.31
C SER A 277 -19.12 -31.91 17.61
N THR A 278 -18.17 -31.37 18.39
CA THR A 278 -17.73 -32.03 19.63
C THR A 278 -18.79 -31.99 20.75
N THR A 279 -19.64 -30.97 20.80
CA THR A 279 -20.68 -30.85 21.84
C THR A 279 -21.88 -31.77 21.59
N THR A 280 -22.09 -32.27 20.36
CA THR A 280 -23.28 -33.07 20.02
C THR A 280 -23.10 -34.56 20.36
N ASP A 281 -21.86 -35.07 20.44
CA ASP A 281 -21.57 -36.48 20.71
C ASP A 281 -21.42 -36.84 22.20
N THR A 282 -21.47 -35.88 23.13
CA THR A 282 -21.32 -36.16 24.58
C THR A 282 -22.67 -36.28 25.32
N GLY A 283 -23.79 -36.30 24.58
CA GLY A 283 -25.15 -36.31 25.15
C GLY A 283 -25.74 -37.70 25.45
N ASP A 284 -25.06 -38.80 25.13
CA ASP A 284 -25.67 -40.15 25.14
C ASP A 284 -24.89 -41.20 25.93
N ILE A 285 -24.06 -40.78 26.90
CA ILE A 285 -23.58 -41.70 27.94
C ILE A 285 -24.50 -41.53 29.16
N THR A 286 -25.54 -42.35 29.12
CA THR A 286 -26.39 -42.76 30.23
C THR A 286 -25.63 -42.85 31.55
N THR A 287 -26.10 -42.04 32.51
CA THR A 287 -26.41 -42.42 33.89
C THR A 287 -26.19 -43.91 34.21
N SER A 288 -25.01 -44.21 34.77
CA SER A 288 -24.89 -45.23 35.81
C SER A 288 -24.37 -44.52 37.05
N THR A 289 -25.32 -44.15 37.90
CA THR A 289 -25.14 -43.93 39.33
C THR A 289 -24.38 -45.11 39.92
N ASP A 290 -23.22 -44.86 40.52
CA ASP A 290 -22.77 -45.59 41.70
C ASP A 290 -21.88 -44.67 42.55
N ASP A 291 -22.25 -44.59 43.81
CA ASP A 291 -21.71 -43.75 44.88
C ASP A 291 -20.26 -44.09 45.22
N ILE A 292 -19.35 -43.11 45.24
CA ILE A 292 -18.18 -43.14 46.14
C ILE A 292 -17.88 -41.73 46.66
N SER A 293 -18.30 -41.51 47.90
CA SER A 293 -17.81 -40.49 48.83
C SER A 293 -16.31 -40.66 49.07
N GLY A 294 -15.51 -39.65 48.71
CA GLY A 294 -14.06 -39.63 48.93
C GLY A 294 -13.52 -38.21 48.93
N LEU A 295 -13.37 -37.67 50.14
CA LEU A 295 -12.81 -36.37 50.49
C LEU A 295 -11.38 -36.24 49.95
N GLY A 296 -11.16 -35.38 48.95
CA GLY A 296 -9.84 -35.13 48.37
C GLY A 296 -9.78 -33.74 47.74
N ALA A 297 -8.90 -32.89 48.28
CA ALA A 297 -8.73 -31.48 47.95
C ALA A 297 -8.69 -31.21 46.44
N ALA A 298 -9.73 -30.55 45.93
CA ALA A 298 -9.79 -30.06 44.56
C ALA A 298 -9.17 -28.67 44.48
N THR A 299 -7.91 -28.63 44.01
CA THR A 299 -7.27 -27.41 43.52
C THR A 299 -8.11 -26.87 42.36
N ARG A 300 -8.88 -25.83 42.65
CA ARG A 300 -9.75 -25.12 41.70
C ARG A 300 -8.88 -24.37 40.69
N TYR A 301 -8.56 -25.02 39.57
CA TYR A 301 -8.04 -24.34 38.38
C TYR A 301 -9.18 -23.53 37.76
N THR A 302 -9.37 -22.29 38.22
CA THR A 302 -10.18 -21.31 37.51
C THR A 302 -9.43 -20.93 36.24
N ASN A 303 -9.76 -21.61 35.14
CA ASN A 303 -9.50 -21.06 33.82
C ASN A 303 -10.37 -19.81 33.68
N ASN A 304 -9.83 -18.67 34.13
CA ASN A 304 -10.29 -17.38 33.69
C ASN A 304 -10.03 -17.32 32.18
N VAL A 305 -11.02 -17.78 31.42
CA VAL A 305 -11.23 -17.36 30.05
C VAL A 305 -11.52 -15.87 30.14
N VAL A 306 -10.44 -15.09 30.18
CA VAL A 306 -10.47 -13.65 29.98
C VAL A 306 -11.03 -13.47 28.59
N GLU A 307 -12.31 -13.11 28.60
CA GLU A 307 -13.11 -12.62 27.50
C GLU A 307 -12.23 -11.81 26.54
N GLY A 308 -12.26 -12.20 25.27
CA GLY A 308 -11.38 -11.71 24.21
C GLY A 308 -11.53 -10.21 23.93
N ARG A 309 -10.99 -9.37 24.82
CA ARG A 309 -10.37 -8.13 24.40
C ARG A 309 -9.10 -8.53 23.67
N TYR A 310 -9.13 -8.36 22.36
CA TYR A 310 -7.93 -7.97 21.65
C TYR A 310 -7.39 -6.75 22.39
N VAL A 311 -6.40 -6.95 23.25
CA VAL A 311 -5.50 -5.87 23.66
C VAL A 311 -4.81 -5.48 22.36
N LEU A 312 -5.47 -4.56 21.65
CA LEU A 312 -4.84 -3.74 20.66
C LEU A 312 -3.81 -2.98 21.49
N THR A 313 -2.57 -3.44 21.50
CA THR A 313 -1.45 -2.63 21.97
C THR A 313 -1.41 -1.46 20.99
N THR A 314 -2.19 -0.42 21.29
CA THR A 314 -1.89 0.93 20.84
C THR A 314 -0.54 1.21 21.46
N VAL A 315 0.52 0.95 20.69
CA VAL A 315 1.80 1.59 20.92
C VAL A 315 1.50 3.06 20.65
N GLU A 316 1.11 3.79 21.69
CA GLU A 316 1.34 5.22 21.72
C GLU A 316 2.84 5.36 21.52
N LEU A 317 3.22 5.78 20.31
CA LEU A 317 4.50 6.40 20.09
C LEU A 317 4.47 7.67 20.92
N GLU A 318 4.92 7.55 22.16
CA GLU A 318 5.46 8.65 22.93
C GLU A 318 6.65 9.16 22.09
N LEU A 319 6.37 10.09 21.19
CA LEU A 319 7.41 10.94 20.62
C LEU A 319 7.96 11.69 21.82
N ASP A 320 9.10 11.21 22.32
CA ASP A 320 9.98 11.97 23.18
C ASP A 320 10.25 13.30 22.47
N SER A 321 9.49 14.33 22.88
CA SER A 321 9.75 15.69 22.45
C SER A 321 11.06 16.06 23.11
N ALA A 322 12.14 15.99 22.33
CA ALA A 322 13.40 16.60 22.68
C ALA A 322 13.12 18.01 23.21
N GLY A 323 13.58 18.26 24.43
CA GLY A 323 13.31 19.45 25.21
C GLY A 323 13.55 20.73 24.40
N PHE A 324 12.52 21.56 24.36
CA PHE A 324 12.66 22.97 24.10
C PHE A 324 12.34 23.68 25.42
N ASP A 325 13.39 23.93 26.20
CA ASP A 325 13.34 24.68 27.45
C ASP A 325 12.89 26.11 27.17
N HIS A 326 11.59 26.37 27.39
CA HIS A 326 11.10 27.73 27.54
C HIS A 326 11.20 28.13 29.01
N HIS A 327 12.34 28.75 29.33
CA HIS A 327 12.50 29.56 30.53
C HIS A 327 11.38 30.62 30.58
N SER A 328 10.43 30.45 31.49
CA SER A 328 9.58 31.55 31.95
C SER A 328 9.52 31.50 33.46
N GLY A 329 10.21 32.47 34.07
CA GLY A 329 10.16 32.69 35.50
C GLY A 329 8.79 33.24 35.90
N SER A 330 8.28 32.75 37.02
CA SER A 330 7.28 33.47 37.78
C SER A 330 7.48 33.18 39.26
N GLU A 331 8.00 34.20 39.94
CA GLU A 331 8.05 34.32 41.39
C GLU A 331 6.63 34.37 41.99
N ARG A 332 6.40 33.56 43.02
CA ARG A 332 5.61 33.79 44.23
C ARG A 332 5.49 32.43 44.91
N GLY A 333 5.90 32.19 46.13
CA GLY A 333 5.94 33.08 47.27
C GLY A 333 5.20 32.36 48.40
N ARG A 334 5.96 31.95 49.42
CA ARG A 334 5.55 31.97 50.83
C ARG A 334 4.33 31.10 51.22
N GLU A 335 4.58 29.97 51.87
CA GLU A 335 3.96 29.74 53.19
C GLU A 335 4.68 28.65 53.99
N SER A 336 4.70 28.90 55.28
CA SER A 336 5.41 28.19 56.33
C SER A 336 4.41 27.39 57.14
N GLY A 337 4.73 26.15 57.50
CA GLY A 337 3.97 25.37 58.49
C GLY A 337 4.81 24.17 58.92
N LEU A 338 5.56 24.26 60.02
CA LEU A 338 5.16 23.82 61.37
C LEU A 338 4.79 22.33 61.44
N GLY A 339 5.81 21.53 61.75
CA GLY A 339 5.87 20.60 62.88
C GLY A 339 4.75 19.58 63.07
N TYR A 340 5.12 18.30 63.08
CA TYR A 340 4.73 17.36 64.15
C TYR A 340 5.70 16.17 64.11
N GLY A 341 6.46 15.99 65.20
CA GLY A 341 7.17 14.75 65.46
C GLY A 341 6.25 13.75 66.14
N ILE A 342 6.38 12.46 65.80
CA ILE A 342 6.05 11.35 66.71
C ILE A 342 7.10 10.26 66.51
N GLU A 343 7.83 10.05 67.59
CA GLU A 343 8.74 8.96 67.89
C GLU A 343 7.92 7.82 68.53
N ARG A 344 8.04 6.58 68.03
CA ARG A 344 7.91 5.33 68.82
C ARG A 344 8.16 4.06 67.99
N SER A 345 9.21 3.35 68.40
CA SER A 345 9.21 1.95 68.86
C SER A 345 8.56 0.86 68.00
N ALA A 346 9.39 -0.10 67.56
CA ALA A 346 9.19 -1.56 67.60
C ALA A 346 10.42 -2.20 66.93
N ASP A 347 11.32 -2.81 67.70
CA ASP A 347 11.35 -4.26 67.94
C ASP A 347 11.68 -5.08 66.68
N SER A 348 12.96 -5.47 66.55
CA SER A 348 13.45 -6.86 66.33
C SER A 348 14.92 -6.85 65.92
#